data_AF-A0A0P7YRC7-F1
#
_entry.id   AF-A0A0P7YRC7-F1
#
_cell.length_a   1.000
_cell.length_b   1.000
_cell.length_c   1.000
_cell.angle_alpha   90.00
_cell.angle_beta   90.00
_cell.angle_gamma   90.00
#
_symmetry.space_group_name_H-M   'P 1'
#
loop_
_entity.id
_entity.type
_entity.pdbx_description
1 polymer ?
#
loop_
_entity_poly.entity_id
_entity_poly.type
_entity_poly.pdbx_seq_one_letter_code
_entity_poly.pdbx_strand_id
1 'polypeptide(L)' 'MAHTSVDGYHGPPVPPAKSSSRQSLPRCRNSVTSATDEQPHVGNYRLLKTIGKGNFAKVKLARHVLTGREVSAPE' A
#
# COMPACT_ATOMS: atom_id res chain seq x y z
N MET A 1 -41.05 43.30 12.54
CA MET A 1 -39.82 42.55 12.19
C MET A 1 -40.24 41.14 11.84
N ALA A 2 -40.02 40.72 10.60
CA ALA A 2 -40.51 39.45 10.07
C ALA A 2 -39.83 38.26 10.75
N HIS A 3 -40.63 37.24 10.99
CA HIS A 3 -40.23 35.91 11.44
C HIS A 3 -40.03 35.07 10.19
N THR A 4 -38.80 34.61 9.92
CA THR A 4 -38.53 33.64 8.85
C THR A 4 -37.86 32.42 9.48
N SER A 5 -38.69 31.46 9.87
CA SER A 5 -38.24 30.10 10.16
C SER A 5 -38.10 29.37 8.83
N VAL A 6 -36.98 28.66 8.62
CA VAL A 6 -36.86 27.62 7.60
C VAL A 6 -36.20 26.40 8.25
N ASP A 7 -36.87 25.27 8.03
CA ASP A 7 -36.77 23.98 8.68
C ASP A 7 -35.40 23.28 8.63
N GLY A 8 -35.26 22.35 9.58
CA GLY A 8 -34.06 21.58 9.85
C GLY A 8 -33.74 20.49 8.84
N TYR A 9 -32.47 20.06 8.88
CA TYR A 9 -32.03 18.80 8.31
C TYR A 9 -30.98 18.16 9.22
N HIS A 10 -31.23 16.88 9.50
CA HIS A 10 -30.49 15.99 10.38
C HIS A 10 -28.99 15.94 10.06
N GLY A 11 -28.16 15.96 11.10
CA GLY A 11 -26.73 15.72 10.98
C GLY A 11 -26.41 14.24 10.67
N PRO A 12 -25.23 13.95 10.07
CA PRO A 12 -24.54 12.69 10.24
C PRO A 12 -23.43 12.80 11.31
N PRO A 13 -23.00 11.66 11.87
CA PRO A 13 -22.30 11.57 13.15
C PRO A 13 -20.82 11.98 13.06
N VAL A 14 -20.31 12.45 14.20
CA VAL A 14 -18.87 12.57 14.49
C VAL A 14 -18.17 11.23 14.24
N PRO A 15 -17.18 11.13 13.34
CA PRO A 15 -16.30 9.97 13.33
C PRO A 15 -15.33 10.04 14.53
N PRO A 16 -15.13 8.92 15.24
CA PRO A 16 -14.38 8.89 16.50
C PRO A 16 -12.88 9.11 16.30
N ALA A 17 -12.27 9.65 17.36
CA ALA A 17 -10.83 9.80 17.54
C ALA A 17 -10.06 8.54 17.09
N LYS A 18 -9.24 8.68 16.06
CA LYS A 18 -8.14 7.74 15.83
C LYS A 18 -6.89 8.40 16.38
N SER A 19 -6.64 8.12 17.66
CA SER A 19 -5.28 7.93 18.14
C SER A 19 -4.60 6.98 17.15
N SER A 20 -3.83 7.51 16.19
CA SER A 20 -2.96 6.67 15.38
C SER A 20 -1.74 6.37 16.23
N SER A 21 -2.00 5.51 17.22
CA SER A 21 -1.12 4.55 17.84
C SER A 21 0.36 4.75 17.51
N ARG A 22 1.08 5.37 18.44
CA ARG A 22 2.50 5.08 18.64
C ARG A 22 2.62 3.63 19.18
N GLN A 23 2.35 2.64 18.34
CA GLN A 23 2.52 1.21 18.58
C GLN A 23 2.04 0.52 17.29
N SER A 24 2.80 -0.28 16.55
CA SER A 24 3.95 -1.12 16.83
C SER A 24 4.60 -1.36 15.46
N LEU A 25 5.91 -1.53 15.30
CA LEU A 25 6.61 -2.79 15.56
C LEU A 25 8.12 -2.57 15.35
N PRO A 26 8.99 -2.86 16.31
CA PRO A 26 10.34 -3.27 15.99
C PRO A 26 10.28 -4.77 15.69
N ARG A 27 10.08 -5.17 14.44
CA ARG A 27 10.42 -6.54 14.02
C ARG A 27 11.78 -6.54 13.35
N CYS A 28 12.80 -6.31 14.16
CA CYS A 28 14.13 -6.82 13.88
C CYS A 28 14.09 -8.35 14.00
N ARG A 29 13.90 -9.11 12.90
CA ARG A 29 14.43 -10.49 12.78
C ARG A 29 14.33 -11.01 11.34
N ASN A 30 15.50 -11.08 10.71
CA ASN A 30 16.03 -12.18 9.89
C ASN A 30 15.02 -13.25 9.41
N SER A 31 14.83 -13.38 8.09
CA SER A 31 14.85 -14.68 7.40
C SER A 31 14.52 -14.52 5.93
N VAL A 32 15.34 -15.13 5.08
CA VAL A 32 15.17 -15.30 3.63
C VAL A 32 13.92 -16.14 3.24
N THR A 33 13.01 -16.44 4.17
CA THR A 33 11.97 -17.46 3.98
C THR A 33 10.61 -17.11 4.63
N SER A 34 10.08 -15.89 4.44
CA SER A 34 8.67 -15.60 4.79
C SER A 34 8.14 -14.28 4.19
N ALA A 35 8.47 -14.01 2.93
CA ALA A 35 7.91 -12.87 2.17
C ALA A 35 7.25 -13.30 0.85
N THR A 36 6.92 -14.59 0.71
CA THR A 36 6.32 -15.13 -0.51
C THR A 36 4.82 -14.84 -0.63
N ASP A 37 4.17 -14.39 0.44
CA ASP A 37 2.70 -14.22 0.47
C ASP A 37 2.23 -12.78 0.23
N GLU A 38 3.07 -11.76 0.49
CA GLU A 38 2.64 -10.36 0.42
C GLU A 38 3.23 -9.58 -0.78
N GLN A 39 4.25 -10.10 -1.45
CA GLN A 39 4.76 -9.45 -2.67
C GLN A 39 3.97 -9.90 -3.89
N PRO A 40 3.62 -8.99 -4.82
CA PRO A 40 2.95 -9.39 -6.04
C PRO A 40 3.89 -10.22 -6.94
N HIS A 41 3.35 -11.28 -7.54
CA HIS A 41 4.07 -12.13 -8.50
C HIS A 41 3.46 -12.01 -9.89
N VAL A 42 4.31 -12.07 -10.92
CA VAL A 42 3.92 -12.16 -12.33
C VAL A 42 4.71 -13.31 -12.96
N GLY A 43 4.01 -14.39 -13.32
CA GLY A 43 4.66 -15.62 -13.80
C GLY A 43 5.72 -16.14 -12.82
N ASN A 44 6.92 -16.43 -13.33
CA ASN A 44 8.06 -16.89 -12.52
C ASN A 44 8.83 -15.76 -11.83
N TYR A 45 8.27 -14.56 -11.69
CA TYR A 45 8.95 -13.40 -11.12
C TYR A 45 8.22 -12.84 -9.91
N ARG A 46 8.99 -12.53 -8.87
CA ARG A 46 8.54 -11.81 -7.67
C ARG A 46 8.86 -10.35 -7.83
N LEU A 47 7.87 -9.47 -7.72
CA LEU A 47 8.09 -8.03 -7.86
C LEU A 47 8.53 -7.47 -6.50
N LEU A 48 9.68 -6.80 -6.47
CA LEU A 48 10.31 -6.31 -5.25
C LEU A 48 9.93 -4.86 -4.97
N LYS A 49 10.59 -3.94 -5.67
CA LYS A 49 10.45 -2.49 -5.47
C LYS A 49 10.35 -1.79 -6.82
N THR A 50 9.72 -0.63 -6.82
CA THR A 50 9.76 0.25 -8.00
C THR A 50 11.13 0.91 -8.07
N ILE A 51 11.79 0.80 -9.22
CA ILE A 51 13.11 1.39 -9.47
C ILE A 51 13.04 2.61 -10.40
N GLY A 52 11.94 2.75 -11.14
CA GLY A 52 11.71 3.92 -11.99
C GLY A 52 10.23 4.16 -12.18
N LYS A 53 9.84 5.44 -12.21
CA LYS A 53 8.49 5.87 -12.58
C LYS A 53 8.62 6.85 -13.74
N GLY A 54 8.11 6.47 -14.90
CA GLY A 54 8.02 7.33 -16.07
C GLY A 54 6.58 7.81 -16.31
N ASN A 55 6.41 8.60 -17.36
CA ASN A 55 5.08 9.01 -17.84
C ASN A 55 4.32 7.83 -18.47
N PHE A 56 5.04 6.93 -19.15
CA PHE A 56 4.45 5.84 -19.94
C PHE A 56 4.47 4.47 -19.25
N ALA A 57 5.29 4.29 -18.21
CA ALA A 57 5.41 3.01 -17.54
C ALA A 57 6.02 3.14 -16.15
N LYS A 58 5.83 2.10 -15.35
CA LYS A 58 6.55 1.89 -14.09
C LYS A 58 7.52 0.73 -14.28
N VAL A 59 8.76 0.93 -13.83
CA VAL A 59 9.80 -0.11 -13.88
C VAL A 59 9.99 -0.65 -12.47
N LYS A 60 9.86 -1.97 -12.31
CA LYS A 60 10.01 -2.65 -11.02
C LYS A 60 11.21 -3.60 -11.09
N LEU A 61 11.97 -3.64 -10.00
CA LEU A 61 12.92 -4.71 -9.76
C LEU A 61 12.13 -5.96 -9.45
N ALA A 62 12.49 -7.07 -10.09
CA ALA A 62 11.92 -8.37 -9.83
C ALA A 62 13.02 -9.42 -9.62
N ARG A 63 12.67 -10.50 -8.92
CA ARG A 63 13.54 -11.67 -8.74
C ARG A 63 12.92 -12.86 -9.44
N HIS A 64 13.70 -13.54 -10.27
CA HIS A 64 13.28 -14.77 -10.90
C HIS A 64 13.25 -15.90 -9.87
N VAL A 65 12.12 -16.60 -9.76
CA VAL A 65 11.88 -17.63 -8.74
C VAL A 65 12.75 -18.86 -8.98
N LEU A 66 12.94 -19.25 -10.25
CA LEU A 66 13.67 -20.49 -10.57
C LEU A 66 15.20 -20.33 -10.47
N THR A 67 15.73 -19.14 -10.79
CA THR A 67 17.19 -18.91 -10.85
C THR A 67 17.71 -17.97 -9.77
N GLY A 68 16.82 -17.31 -9.02
CA GLY A 68 17.18 -16.32 -8.00
C GLY A 68 17.77 -15.02 -8.53
N ARG A 69 17.93 -14.87 -9.85
CA ARG A 69 18.54 -13.67 -10.47
C ARG A 69 17.59 -12.47 -10.41
N GLU A 70 18.15 -11.30 -10.19
CA GLU A 70 17.42 -10.04 -10.23
C GLU A 70 17.33 -9.51 -11.67
N VAL A 71 16.14 -9.07 -12.06
CA VAL A 71 15.84 -8.53 -13.39
C VAL A 71 14.95 -7.30 -13.29
N SER A 72 15.00 -6.41 -14.28
CA SER A 72 14.02 -5.33 -14.41
C SER A 72 12.79 -5.83 -15.17
N ALA A 73 11.61 -5.73 -14.57
CA ALA A 73 10.34 -6.02 -15.21
C ALA A 73 9.63 -4.70 -15.57
N PRO A 74 9.22 -4.48 -16.84
CA PRO A 74 8.21 -3.48 -17.15
C PRO A 74 6.86 -3.97 -16.58
N GLU A 75 6.17 -3.10 -15.85
CA GLU A 75 4.73 -3.27 -15.59
C GLU A 75 3.93 -2.71 -16.76
#